data_AF-A0A345Q7T0-F1
#
_entry.id   AF-A0A345Q7T0-F1
#
_cell.length_a   1.000
_cell.length_b   1.000
_cell.length_c   1.000
_cell.angle_alpha   90.00
_cell.angle_beta   90.00
_cell.angle_gamma   90.00
#
_symmetry.space_group_name_H-M   'P 1'
#
loop_
_entity.id
_entity.type
_entity.pdbx_description
1 polymer ?
#
loop_
_entity_poly.entity_id
_entity_poly.type
_entity_poly.pdbx_seq_one_letter_code
_entity_poly.pdbx_strand_id
1 'polypeptide(L)'
;MDGRAAGVKDIVGSLPGIEKVRTRFLALLKERQGTIAHHAVTAWHSTDPKEVRNNLESAQNILHKISGTAGSLGFAPLGCAARDCENGIIDHIEGINGNMAAFPQEIINRLDMFISLSQSVLNSKA
;
A
#
# COMPACT_ATOMS: atom_id res chain seq x y z
N MET A 1 -16.75 -37.20 -13.12
CA MET A 1 -16.79 -36.48 -11.84
C MET A 1 -15.36 -36.15 -11.47
N ASP A 2 -15.02 -34.87 -11.64
CA ASP A 2 -13.68 -34.28 -11.59
C ASP A 2 -13.03 -34.38 -10.20
N GLY A 3 -11.84 -34.96 -10.16
CA GLY A 3 -11.04 -35.12 -8.95
C GLY A 3 -9.57 -34.77 -9.15
N ARG A 4 -9.25 -33.66 -9.84
CA ARG A 4 -7.85 -33.36 -10.17
C ARG A 4 -7.40 -31.89 -10.23
N ALA A 5 -8.11 -30.97 -9.57
CA ALA A 5 -7.73 -29.54 -9.56
C ALA A 5 -7.24 -28.98 -8.21
N ALA A 6 -7.36 -29.72 -7.10
CA ALA A 6 -7.01 -29.20 -5.77
C ALA A 6 -5.49 -29.20 -5.47
N GLY A 7 -4.70 -30.09 -6.06
CA GLY A 7 -3.31 -30.30 -5.64
C GLY A 7 -2.30 -29.23 -6.06
N VAL A 8 -2.53 -28.50 -7.17
CA VAL A 8 -1.50 -27.57 -7.69
C VAL A 8 -1.50 -26.22 -6.96
N LYS A 9 -2.67 -25.78 -6.47
CA LYS A 9 -2.81 -24.49 -5.78
C LYS A 9 -2.11 -24.50 -4.41
N ASP A 10 -2.13 -25.64 -3.74
CA ASP A 10 -1.51 -25.83 -2.41
C ASP A 10 0.02 -26.03 -2.49
N ILE A 11 0.54 -26.62 -3.58
CA ILE A 11 1.99 -26.78 -3.78
C ILE A 11 2.67 -25.42 -3.98
N VAL A 12 2.05 -24.50 -4.74
CA VAL A 12 2.58 -23.14 -4.97
C VAL A 12 2.62 -22.34 -3.67
N GLY A 13 1.65 -22.54 -2.76
CA GLY A 13 1.61 -21.90 -1.44
C GLY A 13 2.62 -22.44 -0.42
N SER A 14 3.32 -23.55 -0.73
CA SER A 14 4.16 -24.29 0.23
C SER A 14 5.64 -24.37 -0.19
N LEU A 15 6.04 -23.69 -1.28
CA LEU A 15 7.44 -23.67 -1.70
C LEU A 15 8.27 -22.86 -0.68
N PRO A 16 9.35 -23.41 -0.10
CA PRO A 16 10.11 -22.74 0.96
C PRO A 16 10.70 -21.38 0.53
N GLY A 17 10.79 -21.11 -0.78
CA GLY A 17 11.15 -19.79 -1.32
C GLY A 17 10.03 -18.75 -1.19
N ILE A 18 8.76 -19.10 -1.46
CA ILE A 18 7.66 -18.14 -1.42
C ILE A 18 7.35 -17.70 0.00
N GLU A 19 7.44 -18.61 0.99
CA GLU A 19 7.25 -18.27 2.40
C GLU A 19 8.31 -17.28 2.90
N LYS A 20 9.58 -17.45 2.50
CA LYS A 20 10.63 -16.48 2.83
C LYS A 20 10.35 -15.09 2.25
N VAL A 21 9.89 -15.03 1.00
CA VAL A 21 9.53 -13.76 0.35
C VAL A 21 8.30 -13.15 1.04
N ARG A 22 7.31 -13.95 1.41
CA ARG A 22 6.11 -13.52 2.16
C ARG A 22 6.48 -12.95 3.53
N THR A 23 7.33 -13.63 4.30
CA THR A 23 7.82 -13.15 5.60
C THR A 23 8.58 -11.84 5.45
N ARG A 24 9.47 -11.74 4.45
CA ARG A 24 10.18 -10.48 4.17
C ARG A 24 9.23 -9.36 3.77
N PHE A 25 8.21 -9.66 2.98
CA PHE A 25 7.18 -8.69 2.62
C PHE A 25 6.43 -8.17 3.86
N LEU A 26 6.01 -9.04 4.77
CA LEU A 26 5.33 -8.63 6.01
C LEU A 26 6.24 -7.78 6.92
N ALA A 27 7.51 -8.14 7.05
CA ALA A 27 8.48 -7.34 7.80
C ALA A 27 8.62 -5.92 7.20
N LEU A 28 8.73 -5.82 5.87
CA LEU A 28 8.78 -4.54 5.17
C LEU A 28 7.45 -3.78 5.22
N LEU A 29 6.31 -4.48 5.20
CA LEU A 29 4.99 -3.86 5.31
C LEU A 29 4.86 -3.11 6.64
N LYS A 30 5.35 -3.71 7.74
CA LYS A 30 5.34 -3.08 9.07
C LYS A 30 6.11 -1.75 9.10
N GLU A 31 7.27 -1.69 8.44
CA GLU A 31 8.05 -0.46 8.31
C GLU A 31 7.34 0.55 7.39
N ARG A 32 6.95 0.10 6.20
CA ARG A 32 6.35 0.93 5.15
C ARG A 32 5.04 1.60 5.56
N GLN A 33 4.17 0.92 6.30
CA GLN A 33 2.93 1.55 6.79
C GLN A 33 3.23 2.74 7.72
N GLY A 34 4.29 2.65 8.53
CA GLY A 34 4.73 3.74 9.39
C GLY A 34 5.29 4.91 8.59
N THR A 35 6.10 4.62 7.57
CA THR A 35 6.63 5.64 6.65
C THR A 35 5.52 6.32 5.85
N ILE A 36 4.52 5.58 5.36
CA ILE A 36 3.35 6.15 4.67
C ILE A 36 2.58 7.07 5.60
N ALA A 37 2.29 6.64 6.84
CA ALA A 37 1.59 7.45 7.83
C ALA A 37 2.36 8.75 8.13
N HIS A 38 3.69 8.66 8.27
CA HIS A 38 4.54 9.82 8.49
C HIS A 38 4.45 10.83 7.33
N HIS A 39 4.61 10.38 6.09
CA HIS A 39 4.50 11.27 4.93
C HIS A 39 3.10 11.89 4.81
N ALA A 40 2.05 11.12 5.07
CA ALA A 40 0.68 11.62 5.02
C ALA A 40 0.43 12.74 6.04
N VAL A 41 0.87 12.55 7.29
CA VAL A 41 0.73 13.54 8.37
C VAL A 41 1.60 14.76 8.11
N THR A 42 2.85 14.58 7.66
CA THR A 42 3.74 15.70 7.30
C THR A 42 3.15 16.55 6.18
N ALA A 43 2.60 15.91 5.14
CA ALA A 43 1.92 16.61 4.06
C ALA A 43 0.64 17.32 4.55
N TRP A 44 -0.15 16.67 5.40
CA TRP A 44 -1.38 17.23 5.97
C TRP A 44 -1.14 18.53 6.76
N HIS A 45 -0.03 18.59 7.51
CA HIS A 45 0.32 19.76 8.32
C HIS A 45 1.14 20.83 7.58
N SER A 46 1.61 20.54 6.37
CA SER A 46 2.43 21.49 5.62
C SER A 46 1.60 22.59 4.99
N THR A 47 2.06 23.84 5.12
CA THR A 47 1.57 24.98 4.33
C THR A 47 2.40 25.23 3.08
N ASP A 48 3.55 24.55 2.92
CA ASP A 48 4.37 24.60 1.71
C ASP A 48 3.91 23.52 0.74
N PRO A 49 3.36 23.89 -0.43
CA PRO A 49 2.80 22.89 -1.34
C PRO A 49 3.86 22.09 -2.09
N LYS A 50 5.13 22.52 -2.11
CA LYS A 50 6.25 21.66 -2.52
C LYS A 50 6.44 20.51 -1.54
N GLU A 51 6.42 20.81 -0.24
CA GLU A 51 6.51 19.80 0.81
C GLU A 51 5.30 18.85 0.79
N VAL A 52 4.09 19.36 0.54
CA VAL A 52 2.89 18.52 0.34
C VAL A 52 3.12 17.54 -0.82
N ARG A 53 3.55 18.05 -1.99
CA ARG A 53 3.82 17.23 -3.17
C ARG A 53 4.91 16.18 -2.90
N ASN A 54 6.06 16.59 -2.36
CA ASN A 54 7.19 15.70 -2.11
C ASN A 54 6.84 14.54 -1.18
N ASN A 55 6.05 14.81 -0.13
CA ASN A 55 5.59 13.78 0.80
C ASN A 55 4.55 12.87 0.16
N LEU A 56 3.62 13.41 -0.63
CA LEU A 56 2.66 12.59 -1.38
C LEU A 56 3.35 11.67 -2.40
N GLU A 57 4.32 12.17 -3.16
CA GLU A 57 5.15 11.36 -4.07
C GLU A 57 5.91 10.27 -3.31
N SER A 58 6.43 10.58 -2.12
CA SER A 58 7.13 9.60 -1.29
C SER A 58 6.20 8.48 -0.82
N ALA A 59 4.98 8.82 -0.36
CA ALA A 59 3.97 7.83 0.00
C ALA A 59 3.53 6.99 -1.21
N GLN A 60 3.28 7.63 -2.35
CA GLN A 60 2.88 7.00 -3.62
C GLN A 60 3.90 5.96 -4.09
N ASN A 61 5.20 6.29 -4.03
CA ASN A 61 6.27 5.34 -4.36
C ASN A 61 6.29 4.09 -3.47
N ILE A 62 5.92 4.21 -2.20
CA ILE A 62 5.85 3.06 -1.28
C ILE A 62 4.60 2.23 -1.59
N LEU A 63 3.46 2.87 -1.83
CA LEU A 63 2.21 2.22 -2.20
C LEU A 63 2.36 1.41 -3.50
N HIS A 64 3.02 1.96 -4.52
CA HIS A 64 3.35 1.27 -5.77
C HIS A 64 4.12 -0.05 -5.53
N LYS A 65 5.13 -0.02 -4.65
CA LYS A 65 5.91 -1.22 -4.31
C LYS A 65 5.05 -2.27 -3.60
N ILE A 66 4.10 -1.85 -2.76
CA ILE A 66 3.17 -2.74 -2.07
C ILE A 66 2.19 -3.33 -3.07
N SER A 67 1.54 -2.51 -3.90
CA SER A 67 0.56 -2.94 -4.90
C SER A 67 1.16 -3.96 -5.88
N GLY A 68 2.40 -3.71 -6.34
CA GLY A 68 3.11 -4.60 -7.26
C GLY A 68 3.54 -5.94 -6.69
N THR A 69 3.61 -6.10 -5.36
CA THR A 69 4.12 -7.34 -4.72
C THR A 69 3.08 -8.09 -3.90
N ALA A 70 2.05 -7.41 -3.37
CA ALA A 70 1.07 -8.00 -2.48
C ALA A 70 0.23 -9.11 -3.16
N GLY A 71 -0.16 -8.90 -4.42
CA GLY A 71 -1.00 -9.85 -5.16
C GLY A 71 -0.37 -11.23 -5.35
N SER A 72 0.91 -11.28 -5.76
CA SER A 72 1.63 -12.53 -5.99
C SER A 72 1.96 -13.30 -4.70
N LEU A 73 1.89 -12.64 -3.54
CA LEU A 73 2.17 -13.23 -2.23
C LEU A 73 0.91 -13.67 -1.46
N GLY A 74 -0.27 -13.52 -2.06
CA GLY A 74 -1.55 -13.90 -1.47
C GLY A 74 -2.25 -12.79 -0.69
N PHE A 75 -1.78 -11.54 -0.80
CA PHE A 75 -2.37 -10.36 -0.15
C PHE A 75 -3.12 -9.47 -1.15
N ALA A 76 -3.90 -10.07 -2.05
CA ALA A 76 -4.60 -9.33 -3.11
C ALA A 76 -5.44 -8.13 -2.60
N PRO A 77 -6.23 -8.25 -1.51
CA PRO A 77 -6.98 -7.10 -0.98
C PRO A 77 -6.08 -5.93 -0.56
N LEU A 78 -4.94 -6.22 0.07
CA LEU A 78 -3.95 -5.22 0.46
C LEU A 78 -3.32 -4.55 -0.77
N GLY A 79 -3.04 -5.34 -1.81
CA GLY A 79 -2.50 -4.84 -3.08
C GLY A 79 -3.47 -3.91 -3.80
N CYS A 80 -4.76 -4.26 -3.84
CA CYS A 80 -5.80 -3.40 -4.39
C CYS A 80 -5.93 -2.09 -3.59
N ALA A 81 -6.00 -2.17 -2.27
CA ALA A 81 -6.09 -0.97 -1.43
C ALA A 81 -4.87 -0.05 -1.59
N ALA A 82 -3.66 -0.62 -1.70
CA ALA A 82 -2.45 0.16 -1.97
C ALA A 82 -2.54 0.87 -3.33
N ARG A 83 -3.02 0.18 -4.37
CA ARG A 83 -3.19 0.73 -5.72
C ARG A 83 -4.25 1.83 -5.76
N ASP A 84 -5.34 1.69 -5.01
CA ASP A 84 -6.37 2.72 -4.93
C ASP A 84 -5.85 4.00 -4.27
N CYS A 85 -5.03 3.87 -3.24
CA CYS A 85 -4.34 5.01 -2.62
C CYS A 85 -3.33 5.64 -3.58
N GLU A 86 -2.52 4.81 -4.26
CA GLU A 86 -1.54 5.24 -5.26
C GLU A 86 -2.21 6.08 -6.36
N ASN A 87 -3.29 5.57 -6.96
CA ASN A 87 -4.03 6.28 -8.01
C ASN A 87 -4.62 7.60 -7.49
N GLY A 88 -5.23 7.60 -6.29
CA GLY A 88 -5.78 8.83 -5.71
C GLY A 88 -4.72 9.92 -5.48
N ILE A 89 -3.49 9.53 -5.14
CA ILE A 89 -2.36 10.47 -5.03
C ILE A 89 -1.89 10.96 -6.41
N ILE A 90 -1.76 10.06 -7.38
CA ILE A 90 -1.39 10.42 -8.77
C ILE A 90 -2.39 11.42 -9.34
N ASP A 91 -3.67 11.10 -9.28
CA ASP A 91 -4.76 11.95 -9.79
C ASP A 91 -4.74 13.34 -9.14
N HIS A 92 -4.45 13.40 -7.84
CA HIS A 92 -4.30 14.67 -7.13
C HIS A 92 -3.07 15.45 -7.60
N ILE A 93 -1.89 14.83 -7.67
CA ILE A 93 -0.65 15.49 -8.11
C ILE A 93 -0.77 16.01 -9.55
N GLU A 94 -1.31 15.19 -10.46
CA GLU A 94 -1.50 15.53 -11.88
C GLU A 94 -2.62 16.57 -12.08
N GLY A 95 -3.64 16.56 -11.23
CA GLY A 95 -4.68 17.59 -11.18
C GLY A 95 -4.19 18.98 -10.71
N ILE A 96 -3.07 19.04 -9.96
CA ILE A 96 -2.44 20.29 -9.50
C ILE A 96 -1.55 20.88 -10.60
N ASN A 97 -2.16 21.34 -11.70
CA ASN A 97 -1.46 22.08 -12.76
C ASN A 97 -1.59 23.61 -12.65
N GLY A 98 -2.07 24.18 -11.53
CA GLY A 98 -2.10 25.65 -11.44
C GLY A 98 -2.51 26.33 -10.14
N ASN A 99 -3.07 25.65 -9.15
CA ASN A 99 -3.34 26.30 -7.87
C ASN A 99 -3.28 25.29 -6.72
N MET A 100 -2.40 25.58 -5.75
CA MET A 100 -2.08 24.76 -4.60
C MET A 100 -3.32 24.60 -3.71
N ALA A 101 -4.05 23.49 -3.88
CA ALA A 101 -5.09 23.10 -2.96
C ALA A 101 -4.45 22.37 -1.77
N ALA A 102 -4.94 22.68 -0.57
CA ALA A 102 -4.62 21.97 0.65
C ALA A 102 -4.71 20.44 0.47
N PHE A 103 -4.03 19.70 1.35
CA PHE A 103 -4.08 18.24 1.34
C PHE A 103 -5.55 17.74 1.27
N PRO A 104 -5.90 16.87 0.33
CA PRO A 104 -7.28 16.45 0.14
C PRO A 104 -7.71 15.45 1.24
N GLN A 105 -8.81 15.76 1.94
CA GLN A 105 -9.38 14.91 2.98
C GLN A 105 -9.65 13.48 2.50
N GLU A 106 -9.99 13.30 1.23
CA GLU A 106 -10.24 11.97 0.69
C GLU A 106 -8.98 11.07 0.70
N ILE A 107 -7.81 11.64 0.40
CA ILE A 107 -6.55 10.89 0.43
C ILE A 107 -6.22 10.47 1.87
N ILE A 108 -6.43 11.33 2.87
CA ILE A 108 -6.09 10.97 4.26
C ILE A 108 -6.97 9.81 4.75
N ASN A 109 -8.26 9.83 4.41
CA ASN A 109 -9.20 8.77 4.77
C ASN A 109 -8.82 7.43 4.09
N ARG A 110 -8.44 7.46 2.81
CA ARG A 110 -7.99 6.26 2.08
C ARG A 110 -6.70 5.69 2.67
N LEU A 111 -5.74 6.54 3.00
CA LEU A 111 -4.49 6.13 3.64
C LEU A 111 -4.72 5.53 5.04
N ASP A 112 -5.61 6.12 5.84
CA ASP A 112 -5.98 5.59 7.16
C ASP A 112 -6.64 4.21 7.06
N MET A 113 -7.57 4.03 6.11
CA MET A 113 -8.16 2.72 5.81
C MET A 113 -7.11 1.70 5.37
N PHE A 114 -6.17 2.09 4.52
CA PHE A 114 -5.06 1.24 4.08
C PHE A 114 -4.14 0.84 5.23
N ILE A 115 -3.81 1.78 6.13
CA ILE A 115 -3.00 1.50 7.33
C ILE A 115 -3.73 0.52 8.24
N SER A 116 -5.03 0.73 8.48
CA SER A 116 -5.87 -0.17 9.28
C SER A 116 -5.92 -1.59 8.69
N LEU A 117 -6.06 -1.71 7.37
CA LEU A 117 -6.00 -2.99 6.66
C LEU A 117 -4.62 -3.65 6.81
N SER A 118 -3.55 -2.87 6.66
CA SER A 118 -2.16 -3.35 6.80
C SER A 118 -1.90 -3.92 8.20
N GLN A 119 -2.38 -3.24 9.24
CA GLN A 119 -2.30 -3.71 10.62
C GLN A 119 -3.08 -5.01 10.83
N SER A 120 -4.29 -5.12 10.27
CA SER A 120 -5.07 -6.37 10.33
C SER A 120 -4.36 -7.55 9.66
N VAL A 121 -3.73 -7.32 8.50
CA VAL A 121 -2.89 -8.34 7.82
C VAL A 121 -1.69 -8.74 8.68
N LEU A 122 -1.02 -7.79 9.32
CA LEU A 122 0.12 -8.07 10.19
C LEU A 122 -0.30 -8.85 11.45
N ASN A 123 -1.42 -8.49 12.07
CA ASN A 123 -1.91 -9.12 13.29
C ASN A 123 -2.50 -10.52 13.05
N SER A 124 -2.99 -10.81 11.85
CA SER A 124 -3.50 -12.14 11.47
C SER A 124 -2.39 -13.13 11.06
N LYS A 125 -1.15 -12.66 10.94
CA LYS A 125 0.03 -13.45 10.51
C LYS A 125 1.22 -13.35 11.48
N ALA A 126 1.04 -12.67 12.63
CA ALA A 126 1.94 -12.66 13.77
C ALA A 126 1.64 -13.87 14.67
#